data_AF-A0A327KPY7-F1
#
_entry.id   AF-A0A327KPY7-F1
#
_cell.length_a   1.000
_cell.length_b   1.000
_cell.length_c   1.000
_cell.angle_alpha   90.00
_cell.angle_beta   90.00
_cell.angle_gamma   90.00
#
_symmetry.space_group_name_H-M   'P 1'
#
loop_
_entity.id
_entity.type
_entity.pdbx_description
1 polymer ?
#
loop_
_entity_poly.entity_id
_entity_poly.type
_entity_poly.pdbx_seq_one_letter_code
_entity_poly.pdbx_strand_id
1 'polypeptide(L)'
;MAPRACLHLCCNRHEDGSFAGRVSAIEVARRGESVALEHWSRGVRLTLDDGGLRLLRRRCVVLDSKQWVGNWSWNLYVVPVADVAAVIEAAMSAGFTCESATGEHAIHLSELLDARRAGPWAGSSAEIEIALAAFGECA
;
A
#
# COMPACT_ATOMS: atom_id res chain seq x y z
N MET A 1 -12.59 5.47 16.84
CA MET A 1 -12.29 5.70 15.40
C MET A 1 -11.73 4.41 14.83
N ALA A 2 -12.03 4.07 13.57
CA ALA A 2 -11.41 2.94 12.92
C ALA A 2 -9.90 3.19 12.71
N PRO A 3 -9.04 2.16 12.80
CA PRO A 3 -7.61 2.33 12.60
C PRO A 3 -7.31 2.76 11.15
N ARG A 4 -6.31 3.64 10.99
CA ARG A 4 -5.90 4.24 9.71
C ARG A 4 -4.42 4.01 9.43
N ALA A 5 -4.07 3.90 8.16
CA ALA A 5 -2.70 3.74 7.69
C ALA A 5 -2.42 4.66 6.49
N CYS A 6 -1.13 4.87 6.20
CA CYS A 6 -0.66 5.76 5.16
C CYS A 6 -0.26 4.90 3.97
N LEU A 7 -1.00 5.05 2.88
CA LEU A 7 -0.79 4.37 1.61
C LEU A 7 -0.08 5.31 0.65
N HIS A 8 1.19 5.06 0.41
CA HIS A 8 2.03 5.79 -0.52
C HIS A 8 2.01 5.08 -1.87
N LEU A 9 1.65 5.81 -2.93
CA LEU A 9 1.56 5.26 -4.28
C LEU A 9 2.50 6.01 -5.22
N CYS A 10 3.45 5.28 -5.82
CA CYS A 10 4.31 5.80 -6.89
C CYS A 10 3.48 5.89 -8.16
N CYS A 11 2.87 7.06 -8.39
CA CYS A 11 1.83 7.25 -9.41
C CYS A 11 1.97 8.49 -10.28
N ASN A 12 3.04 9.25 -10.10
CA ASN A 12 3.37 10.37 -10.97
C ASN A 12 4.56 10.02 -11.87
N ARG A 13 4.66 10.73 -13.00
CA ARG A 13 5.80 10.66 -13.91
C ARG A 13 7.03 11.24 -13.25
N HIS A 14 8.17 10.58 -13.42
CA HIS A 14 9.43 11.05 -12.81
C HIS A 14 9.91 12.36 -13.45
N GLU A 15 9.58 12.57 -14.72
CA GLU A 15 10.07 13.69 -15.53
C GLU A 15 9.47 15.04 -15.13
N ASP A 16 8.17 15.06 -14.78
CA ASP A 16 7.43 16.30 -14.56
C ASP A 16 6.48 16.26 -13.34
N GLY A 17 6.42 15.15 -12.60
CA GLY A 17 5.55 15.01 -11.43
C GLY A 17 4.05 14.96 -11.76
N SER A 18 3.68 14.85 -13.06
CA SER A 18 2.29 14.74 -13.48
C SER A 18 1.70 13.36 -13.17
N PHE A 19 0.42 13.31 -12.82
CA PHE A 19 -0.26 12.05 -12.50
C PHE A 19 -0.30 11.10 -13.71
N ALA A 20 0.31 9.92 -13.57
CA ALA A 20 0.42 8.93 -14.63
C ALA A 20 -0.79 7.98 -14.71
N GLY A 21 -1.66 7.96 -13.69
CA GLY A 21 -2.82 7.06 -13.61
C GLY A 21 -2.45 5.58 -13.45
N ARG A 22 -1.20 5.30 -13.07
CA ARG A 22 -0.65 3.95 -12.88
C ARG A 22 0.22 3.91 -11.64
N VAL A 23 0.23 2.77 -10.95
CA VAL A 23 1.01 2.52 -9.74
C VAL A 23 2.03 1.43 -10.01
N SER A 24 3.32 1.76 -9.90
CA SER A 24 4.42 0.80 -10.02
C SER A 24 4.94 0.31 -8.67
N ALA A 25 4.75 1.10 -7.61
CA ALA A 25 5.16 0.75 -6.26
C ALA A 25 4.13 1.26 -5.23
N ILE A 26 3.96 0.49 -4.17
CA ILE A 26 3.07 0.75 -3.04
C ILE A 26 3.93 0.70 -1.79
N GLU A 27 3.93 1.75 -0.98
CA GLU A 27 4.50 1.72 0.35
C GLU A 27 3.40 1.93 1.38
N VAL A 28 3.40 1.10 2.42
CA VAL A 28 2.50 1.25 3.56
C VAL A 28 3.35 1.63 4.76
N ALA A 29 3.09 2.80 5.33
CA ALA A 29 3.87 3.35 6.42
C ALA A 29 3.01 3.72 7.65
N ARG A 30 3.58 3.55 8.85
CA ARG A 30 3.06 4.01 10.14
C ARG A 30 4.23 4.13 11.14
N ARG A 31 4.37 5.28 11.82
CA ARG A 31 5.39 5.55 12.87
C ARG A 31 6.85 5.13 12.57
N GLY A 32 7.35 5.43 11.38
CA GLY A 32 8.73 5.12 11.01
C GLY A 32 8.98 3.66 10.66
N GLU A 33 7.91 2.86 10.62
CA GLU A 33 7.88 1.52 10.05
C GLU A 33 7.23 1.59 8.68
N SER A 34 7.75 0.84 7.72
CA SER A 34 7.14 0.72 6.40
C SER A 34 7.40 -0.60 5.71
N VAL A 35 6.47 -0.99 4.83
CA VAL A 35 6.61 -2.11 3.90
C VAL A 35 6.39 -1.59 2.49
N ALA A 36 7.35 -1.87 1.60
CA ALA A 36 7.28 -1.52 0.19
C ALA A 36 7.07 -2.75 -0.69
N LEU A 37 6.11 -2.60 -1.61
CA LEU A 37 5.74 -3.57 -2.62
C LEU A 37 6.02 -2.97 -4.00
N GLU A 38 6.75 -3.69 -4.84
CA GLU A 38 7.05 -3.26 -6.20
C GLU A 38 6.45 -4.19 -7.26
N HIS A 39 6.12 -3.61 -8.41
CA HIS A 39 5.64 -4.32 -9.57
C HIS A 39 6.53 -4.04 -10.78
N TRP A 40 7.34 -5.04 -11.15
CA TRP A 40 8.36 -4.96 -12.22
C TRP A 40 7.82 -4.69 -13.64
N SER A 41 6.51 -4.58 -13.84
CA SER A 41 5.87 -4.28 -15.13
C SER A 41 5.40 -2.81 -15.22
N ARG A 42 4.62 -2.44 -16.25
CA ARG A 42 4.09 -1.09 -16.53
C ARG A 42 3.14 -0.51 -15.46
N GLY A 43 3.15 -1.02 -14.22
CA GLY A 43 2.25 -0.64 -13.14
C GLY A 43 0.78 -0.99 -13.41
N VAL A 44 -0.04 -0.89 -12.36
CA VAL A 44 -1.48 -1.18 -12.40
C VAL A 44 -2.30 0.10 -12.42
N ARG A 45 -3.46 0.07 -13.06
CA ARG A 45 -4.30 1.28 -13.21
C ARG A 45 -4.78 1.77 -11.85
N LEU A 46 -4.60 3.06 -11.62
CA LEU A 46 -5.17 3.83 -10.51
C LEU A 46 -6.24 4.77 -11.06
N THR A 47 -7.39 4.81 -10.41
CA THR A 47 -8.45 5.78 -10.70
C THR A 47 -8.75 6.54 -9.43
N LEU A 48 -8.82 7.86 -9.51
CA LEU A 48 -9.27 8.72 -8.41
C LEU A 48 -10.71 9.14 -8.70
N ASP A 49 -11.53 9.22 -7.67
CA ASP A 49 -12.90 9.70 -7.73
C ASP A 49 -13.26 10.48 -6.46
N ASP A 50 -14.48 11.02 -6.41
CA ASP A 50 -14.93 11.85 -5.29
C ASP A 50 -14.92 11.06 -3.97
N GLY A 51 -13.95 11.39 -3.12
CA GLY A 51 -13.76 10.79 -1.80
C GLY A 51 -13.01 9.45 -1.78
N GLY A 52 -12.40 9.03 -2.90
CA GLY A 52 -11.77 7.72 -2.94
C GLY A 52 -10.75 7.50 -4.05
N LEU A 53 -10.19 6.29 -4.00
CA LEU A 53 -9.38 5.75 -5.07
C LEU A 53 -9.79 4.33 -5.38
N ARG A 54 -9.49 3.89 -6.61
CA ARG A 54 -9.65 2.52 -7.05
C ARG A 54 -8.34 1.99 -7.59
N LEU A 55 -7.84 0.93 -6.96
CA LEU A 55 -6.61 0.24 -7.30
C LEU A 55 -6.90 -1.26 -7.32
N LEU A 56 -6.47 -1.98 -8.36
CA LEU A 56 -6.63 -3.44 -8.44
C LEU A 56 -8.09 -3.93 -8.24
N ARG A 57 -9.05 -3.18 -8.79
CA ARG A 57 -10.50 -3.41 -8.64
C ARG A 57 -11.03 -3.28 -7.20
N ARG A 58 -10.23 -2.77 -6.26
CA ARG A 58 -10.64 -2.43 -4.90
C ARG A 58 -10.86 -0.93 -4.78
N ARG A 59 -11.99 -0.53 -4.20
CA ARG A 59 -12.29 0.85 -3.84
C ARG A 59 -11.78 1.08 -2.42
N CYS A 60 -11.06 2.18 -2.21
CA CYS A 60 -10.61 2.62 -0.90
C CYS A 60 -11.21 4.00 -0.61
N VAL A 61 -11.65 4.19 0.63
CA VAL A 61 -12.07 5.51 1.12
C VAL A 61 -10.81 6.32 1.44
N VAL A 62 -10.70 7.52 0.86
CA VAL A 62 -9.59 8.44 1.14
C VAL A 62 -10.05 9.44 2.19
N LEU A 63 -9.39 9.40 3.35
CA LEU A 63 -9.69 10.28 4.49
C LEU A 63 -8.89 11.58 4.41
N ASP A 64 -7.68 11.51 3.88
CA ASP A 64 -6.79 12.63 3.64
C ASP A 64 -5.79 12.27 2.54
N SER A 65 -5.16 13.26 1.91
CA SER A 65 -4.16 13.01 0.89
C SER A 65 -3.12 14.13 0.80
N LYS A 66 -1.91 13.75 0.40
CA LYS A 66 -0.83 14.69 0.10
C LYS A 66 -0.14 14.29 -1.18
N GLN A 67 0.00 15.24 -2.10
CA GLN A 67 0.71 15.02 -3.36
C GLN A 67 2.21 15.29 -3.19
N TRP A 68 3.02 14.63 -4.00
CA TRP A 68 4.48 14.83 -4.10
C TRP A 68 5.23 14.60 -2.79
N VAL A 69 5.02 13.43 -2.18
CA VAL A 69 5.70 13.03 -0.94
C VAL A 69 7.04 12.36 -1.24
N GLY A 70 8.12 12.78 -0.59
CA GLY A 70 9.45 12.23 -0.84
C GLY A 70 10.02 12.78 -2.16
N ASN A 71 10.06 11.94 -3.20
CA ASN A 71 10.33 12.41 -4.56
C ASN A 71 9.00 12.71 -5.28
N TRP A 72 9.00 13.59 -6.28
CA TRP A 72 7.76 14.06 -6.95
C TRP A 72 6.90 12.96 -7.60
N SER A 73 7.34 11.69 -7.56
CA SER A 73 6.65 10.53 -8.11
C SER A 73 5.56 9.95 -7.21
N TRP A 74 5.50 10.31 -5.91
CA TRP A 74 4.60 9.67 -4.95
C TRP A 74 3.48 10.57 -4.44
N ASN A 75 2.31 9.97 -4.26
CA ASN A 75 1.20 10.58 -3.52
C ASN A 75 0.87 9.70 -2.29
N LEU A 76 0.60 10.36 -1.16
CA LEU A 76 0.18 9.74 0.10
C LEU A 76 -1.33 9.85 0.24
N TYR A 77 -1.95 8.75 0.67
CA TYR A 77 -3.37 8.69 1.02
C TYR A 77 -3.53 8.11 2.42
N VAL A 78 -4.29 8.78 3.27
CA VAL A 78 -4.71 8.24 4.57
C VAL A 78 -6.00 7.45 4.35
N VAL A 79 -5.98 6.16 4.65
CA VAL A 79 -7.10 5.25 4.38
C VAL A 79 -7.34 4.30 5.56
N PRO A 80 -8.52 3.68 5.68
CA PRO A 80 -8.79 2.65 6.68
C PRO A 80 -7.82 1.46 6.55
N VAL A 81 -7.41 0.86 7.66
CA VAL A 81 -6.51 -0.32 7.65
C VAL A 81 -7.10 -1.50 6.87
N ALA A 82 -8.41 -1.74 6.97
CA ALA A 82 -9.09 -2.79 6.21
C ALA A 82 -8.96 -2.59 4.69
N ASP A 83 -9.05 -1.34 4.23
CA ASP A 83 -8.87 -1.00 2.81
C ASP A 83 -7.41 -1.25 2.37
N VAL A 84 -6.43 -0.91 3.23
CA VAL A 84 -5.01 -1.22 2.95
C VAL A 84 -4.77 -2.72 2.85
N ALA A 85 -5.30 -3.51 3.80
CA ALA A 85 -5.15 -4.96 3.80
C ALA A 85 -5.69 -5.58 2.51
N ALA A 86 -6.88 -5.14 2.09
CA ALA A 86 -7.49 -5.56 0.83
C ALA A 86 -6.67 -5.15 -0.41
N VAL A 87 -6.01 -3.98 -0.39
CA VAL A 87 -5.10 -3.52 -1.45
C VAL A 87 -3.83 -4.35 -1.50
N ILE A 88 -3.17 -4.60 -0.36
CA ILE A 88 -1.96 -5.42 -0.27
C ILE A 88 -2.23 -6.82 -0.82
N GLU A 89 -3.32 -7.44 -0.37
CA GLU A 89 -3.74 -8.77 -0.85
C GLU A 89 -3.97 -8.79 -2.36
N ALA A 90 -4.67 -7.78 -2.89
CA ALA A 90 -4.89 -7.66 -4.32
C ALA A 90 -3.58 -7.41 -5.07
N ALA A 91 -2.63 -6.66 -4.50
CA ALA A 91 -1.35 -6.33 -5.11
C ALA A 91 -0.49 -7.57 -5.28
N MET A 92 -0.39 -8.39 -4.23
CA MET A 92 0.31 -9.66 -4.31
C MET A 92 -0.30 -10.60 -5.36
N SER A 93 -1.63 -10.69 -5.39
CA SER A 93 -2.35 -11.48 -6.39
C SER A 93 -2.13 -10.98 -7.82
N ALA A 94 -1.81 -9.69 -7.97
CA ALA A 94 -1.48 -9.07 -9.25
C ALA A 94 0.01 -9.17 -9.61
N GLY A 95 0.85 -9.72 -8.74
CA GLY A 95 2.28 -9.94 -8.99
C GLY A 95 3.21 -8.89 -8.35
N PHE A 96 2.72 -8.05 -7.45
CA PHE A 96 3.61 -7.23 -6.62
C PHE A 96 4.43 -8.12 -5.69
N THR A 97 5.69 -7.76 -5.47
CA THR A 97 6.60 -8.45 -4.55
C THR A 97 7.06 -7.51 -3.45
N CYS A 98 7.21 -8.02 -2.23
CA CYS A 98 7.86 -7.29 -1.16
C CYS A 98 9.32 -7.00 -1.58
N GLU A 99 9.69 -5.72 -1.56
CA GLU A 99 11.03 -5.27 -1.90
C GLU A 99 11.82 -4.94 -0.63
N SER A 100 11.18 -4.23 0.31
CA SER A 100 11.80 -3.84 1.56
C SER A 100 10.79 -3.67 2.69
N ALA A 101 11.27 -3.84 3.91
CA ALA A 101 10.55 -3.58 5.14
C ALA A 101 11.48 -2.94 6.16
N THR A 102 11.00 -1.93 6.88
CA THR A 102 11.74 -1.22 7.92
C THR A 102 10.95 -1.18 9.23
N GLY A 103 11.59 -1.52 10.35
CA GLY A 103 10.95 -1.65 11.66
C GLY A 103 10.52 -3.09 11.99
N GLU A 104 10.40 -3.40 13.28
CA GLU A 104 10.16 -4.77 13.77
C GLU A 104 8.80 -5.33 13.30
N HIS A 105 7.73 -4.54 13.37
CA HIS A 105 6.40 -4.98 12.92
C HIS A 105 6.27 -5.05 11.40
N ALA A 106 7.00 -4.20 10.68
CA ALA A 106 7.04 -4.26 9.22
C ALA A 106 7.72 -5.53 8.72
N ILE A 107 8.76 -5.99 9.42
CA ILE A 107 9.40 -7.29 9.15
C ILE A 107 8.35 -8.40 9.29
N HIS A 108 7.56 -8.40 10.37
CA HIS A 108 6.53 -9.41 10.55
C HIS A 108 5.47 -9.40 9.43
N LEU A 109 5.02 -8.21 8.99
CA LEU A 109 4.14 -8.12 7.82
C LEU A 109 4.85 -8.65 6.56
N SER A 110 6.10 -8.29 6.30
CA SER A 110 6.84 -8.81 5.14
C SER A 110 6.96 -10.33 5.15
N GLU A 111 7.20 -10.95 6.30
CA GLU A 111 7.26 -12.40 6.46
C GLU A 111 5.91 -13.06 6.15
N LEU A 112 4.80 -12.47 6.62
CA LEU A 112 3.46 -12.93 6.28
C LEU A 112 3.19 -12.84 4.77
N LEU A 113 3.65 -11.77 4.12
CA LEU A 113 3.50 -11.57 2.67
C LEU A 113 4.37 -12.57 1.88
N ASP A 114 5.59 -12.84 2.31
CA ASP A 114 6.50 -13.80 1.66
C ASP A 114 6.04 -15.25 1.84
N ALA A 115 5.55 -15.61 3.04
CA ALA A 115 4.98 -16.93 3.30
C ALA A 115 3.80 -17.25 2.37
N ARG A 116 2.98 -16.25 2.04
CA ARG A 116 1.90 -16.36 1.05
C ARG A 116 2.38 -16.58 -0.37
N ARG A 117 3.55 -16.07 -0.74
CA ARG A 117 4.13 -16.30 -2.06
C ARG A 117 4.63 -17.73 -2.24
N ALA A 118 5.08 -18.38 -1.16
CA ALA A 118 5.74 -19.68 -1.20
C ALA A 118 4.79 -20.89 -1.36
N GLY A 119 3.46 -20.70 -1.31
CA GLY A 119 2.50 -21.80 -1.44
C GLY A 119 1.10 -21.46 -0.90
N PRO A 120 0.21 -22.45 -0.74
CA PRO A 120 -1.16 -22.22 -0.25
C PRO A 120 -1.12 -21.79 1.21
N TRP A 121 -0.99 -20.49 1.42
CA TRP A 121 -1.11 -19.85 2.72
C TRP A 121 -2.57 -19.84 3.14
N ALA A 122 -2.81 -20.32 4.36
CA ALA A 122 -4.13 -20.35 4.98
C ALA A 122 -4.53 -19.00 5.61
N GLY A 123 -3.65 -18.00 5.51
CA GLY A 123 -3.87 -16.72 6.15
C GLY A 123 -4.88 -15.84 5.44
N SER A 124 -5.49 -14.95 6.21
CA SER A 124 -6.63 -14.13 5.77
C SER A 124 -6.31 -12.64 5.78
N SER A 125 -7.13 -11.82 5.11
CA SER A 125 -7.02 -10.35 5.18
C SER A 125 -7.03 -9.84 6.63
N ALA A 126 -7.64 -10.58 7.57
CA ALA A 126 -7.65 -10.24 8.99
C ALA A 126 -6.25 -10.30 9.64
N GLU A 127 -5.35 -11.18 9.20
CA GLU A 127 -3.98 -11.23 9.73
C GLU A 127 -3.14 -10.08 9.21
N ILE A 128 -3.35 -9.66 7.96
CA ILE A 128 -2.77 -8.43 7.41
C ILE A 128 -3.28 -7.23 8.19
N GLU A 129 -4.58 -7.17 8.51
CA GLU A 129 -5.14 -6.11 9.34
C GLU A 129 -4.55 -6.09 10.75
N ILE A 130 -4.37 -7.26 11.39
CA ILE A 130 -3.74 -7.35 12.72
C ILE A 130 -2.30 -6.84 12.66
N ALA A 131 -1.52 -7.27 11.65
CA ALA A 131 -0.16 -6.79 11.45
C ALA A 131 -0.13 -5.27 11.23
N LEU A 132 -0.99 -4.74 10.35
CA LEU A 132 -1.11 -3.29 10.10
C LEU A 132 -1.63 -2.50 11.31
N ALA A 133 -2.45 -3.12 12.17
CA ALA A 133 -2.93 -2.52 13.40
C ALA A 133 -1.81 -2.39 14.43
N ALA A 134 -0.85 -3.32 14.43
CA ALA A 134 0.34 -3.31 15.29
C ALA A 134 1.33 -2.20 14.93
N PHE A 135 1.36 -1.77 13.65
CA PHE A 135 2.08 -0.56 13.26
C PHE A 135 1.45 0.61 14.07
N GLY A 136 2.13 1.63 14.57
CA GLY A 136 1.47 2.68 15.41
C GLY A 136 0.81 3.82 14.59
N GLU A 137 -0.18 4.60 15.09
CA GLU A 137 -1.07 5.52 14.28
C GLU A 137 -0.35 6.46 13.29
N CYS A 138 -0.95 6.69 12.10
CA CYS A 138 -0.51 7.75 11.18
C CYS A 138 -0.66 9.12 11.85
N ALA A 139 0.46 9.83 11.91
CA ALA A 139 0.57 11.19 12.46
C ALA A 139 -0.17 12.19 11.58
#